data_AF-A0A6P8X4Q7-F1
#
_entry.id   AF-A0A6P8X4Q7-F1
#
_cell.length_a   1.000
_cell.length_b   1.000
_cell.length_c   1.000
_cell.angle_alpha   90.00
_cell.angle_beta   90.00
_cell.angle_gamma   90.00
#
_symmetry.space_group_name_H-M   'P 1'
#
loop_
_entity.id
_entity.type
_entity.pdbx_description
1 polymer ?
#
loop_
_entity_poly.entity_id
_entity_poly.type
_entity_poly.pdbx_seq_one_letter_code
_entity_poly.pdbx_strand_id
1 'polypeptide(L)'
;MDADDASNFEYIPEVEQNYSEAETEAALKFLKEQDLPMSELYYALKYVRLANRDLKSEQKFKEIEERLKKLREADIPMVSPPSSDYECED
;
A
#
# COMPACT_ATOMS: atom_id res chain seq x y z
N MET A 1 21.15 -43.56 -2.75
CA MET A 1 19.82 -43.31 -3.36
C MET A 1 19.01 -42.72 -2.23
N ASP A 2 19.23 -41.43 -1.98
CA ASP A 2 18.67 -40.69 -0.86
C ASP A 2 17.25 -40.26 -1.24
N ALA A 3 16.27 -40.82 -0.54
CA ALA A 3 14.85 -40.65 -0.80
C ALA A 3 14.23 -39.81 0.33
N ASP A 4 14.75 -38.61 0.59
CA ASP A 4 14.31 -37.77 1.72
C ASP A 4 14.12 -36.28 1.36
N ASP A 5 13.82 -35.94 0.10
CA ASP A 5 13.48 -34.54 -0.30
C ASP A 5 12.04 -34.41 -0.82
N ALA A 6 11.10 -35.12 -0.18
CA ALA A 6 9.66 -34.96 -0.43
C ALA A 6 8.95 -34.18 0.69
N SER A 7 9.69 -33.57 1.60
CA SER A 7 9.11 -32.85 2.73
C SER A 7 8.91 -31.37 2.39
N ASN A 8 7.63 -30.99 2.37
CA ASN A 8 7.11 -29.64 2.61
C ASN A 8 6.66 -28.80 1.40
N PHE A 9 5.93 -29.39 0.45
CA PHE A 9 4.90 -28.64 -0.25
C PHE A 9 3.62 -28.60 0.60
N GLU A 10 3.61 -27.74 1.62
CA GLU A 10 2.36 -27.43 2.34
C GLU A 10 1.44 -26.63 1.42
N TYR A 11 0.27 -27.19 1.13
CA TYR A 11 -0.80 -26.46 0.47
C TYR A 11 -1.28 -25.35 1.40
N ILE A 12 -0.91 -24.10 1.09
CA ILE A 12 -1.45 -22.93 1.75
C ILE A 12 -2.89 -22.78 1.25
N PRO A 13 -3.91 -22.90 2.13
CA PRO A 13 -5.29 -22.76 1.72
C PRO A 13 -5.51 -21.39 1.06
N GLU A 14 -6.33 -21.36 0.01
CA GLU A 14 -6.76 -20.09 -0.55
C GLU A 14 -7.41 -19.25 0.55
N VAL A 15 -6.83 -18.10 0.85
CA VAL A 15 -7.38 -17.18 1.85
C VAL A 15 -8.73 -16.70 1.33
N GLU A 16 -9.82 -17.07 2.01
CA GLU A 16 -11.16 -16.59 1.71
C GLU A 16 -11.17 -15.05 1.77
N GLN A 17 -11.22 -14.42 0.60
CA GLN A 17 -11.27 -12.97 0.50
C GLN A 17 -12.72 -12.52 0.56
N ASN A 18 -13.09 -11.93 1.68
CA ASN A 18 -14.37 -11.23 1.79
C ASN A 18 -14.29 -9.90 1.05
N TYR A 19 -15.24 -9.66 0.14
CA TYR A 19 -15.41 -8.39 -0.55
C TYR A 19 -16.56 -7.61 0.09
N SER A 20 -16.38 -6.30 0.22
CA SER A 20 -17.46 -5.44 0.68
C SER A 20 -18.55 -5.31 -0.37
N GLU A 21 -19.75 -4.94 0.05
CA GLU A 21 -20.88 -4.68 -0.84
C GLU A 21 -20.52 -3.61 -1.90
N ALA A 22 -19.87 -2.53 -1.49
CA ALA A 22 -19.41 -1.47 -2.39
C ALA A 22 -18.40 -1.96 -3.45
N GLU A 23 -17.46 -2.85 -3.08
CA GLU A 23 -16.54 -3.46 -4.06
C GLU A 23 -17.30 -4.36 -5.05
N THR A 24 -18.33 -5.06 -4.57
CA THR A 24 -19.16 -5.94 -5.38
C THR A 24 -20.03 -5.16 -6.37
N GLU A 25 -20.67 -4.08 -5.93
CA GLU A 25 -21.43 -3.18 -6.80
C GLU A 25 -20.55 -2.55 -7.87
N ALA A 26 -19.36 -2.07 -7.49
CA ALA A 26 -18.40 -1.49 -8.44
C ALA A 26 -17.92 -2.54 -9.46
N ALA A 27 -17.67 -3.78 -9.03
CA ALA A 27 -17.28 -4.87 -9.92
C ALA A 27 -18.40 -5.25 -10.90
N LEU A 28 -19.65 -5.32 -10.43
CA LEU A 28 -20.81 -5.57 -11.30
C LEU A 28 -21.02 -4.46 -12.32
N LYS A 29 -20.84 -3.20 -11.90
CA LYS A 29 -20.91 -2.05 -12.81
C LYS A 29 -19.81 -2.11 -13.87
N PHE A 30 -18.58 -2.44 -13.46
CA PHE A 30 -17.44 -2.61 -14.36
C PHE A 30 -17.69 -3.71 -15.39
N LEU A 31 -18.18 -4.87 -14.97
CA LEU A 31 -18.53 -5.96 -15.89
C LEU A 31 -19.56 -5.51 -16.93
N LYS A 32 -20.60 -4.79 -16.51
CA LYS A 32 -21.65 -4.29 -17.39
C LYS A 32 -21.13 -3.24 -18.38
N GLU A 33 -20.24 -2.35 -17.93
CA GLU A 33 -19.65 -1.30 -18.79
C GLU A 33 -18.69 -1.88 -19.84
N GLN A 34 -17.99 -2.96 -19.51
CA GLN A 34 -17.04 -3.62 -20.39
C GLN A 34 -17.63 -4.81 -21.16
N ASP A 35 -18.95 -5.05 -21.03
CA ASP A 35 -19.68 -6.19 -21.61
C ASP A 35 -19.00 -7.55 -21.33
N LEU A 36 -18.50 -7.70 -20.10
CA LEU A 36 -17.80 -8.90 -19.64
C LEU A 36 -18.77 -9.94 -19.06
N PRO A 37 -18.50 -11.24 -19.24
CA PRO A 37 -19.34 -12.29 -18.69
C PRO A 37 -19.21 -12.37 -17.17
N MET A 38 -20.25 -12.89 -16.51
CA MET A 38 -20.28 -13.02 -15.04
C MET A 38 -19.19 -13.96 -14.49
N SER A 39 -18.60 -14.82 -15.34
CA SER A 39 -17.42 -15.62 -14.99
C SER A 39 -16.22 -14.76 -14.55
N GLU A 40 -16.15 -13.52 -15.04
CA GLU A 40 -15.08 -12.57 -14.72
C GLU A 40 -15.31 -11.80 -13.40
N LEU A 41 -16.42 -12.04 -12.69
CA LEU A 41 -16.77 -11.30 -11.47
C LEU A 41 -15.65 -11.32 -10.42
N TYR A 42 -15.01 -12.47 -10.23
CA TYR A 42 -13.92 -12.59 -9.28
C TYR A 42 -12.69 -11.75 -9.67
N TYR A 43 -12.36 -11.68 -10.97
CA TYR A 43 -11.28 -10.84 -11.47
C TYR A 43 -11.63 -9.35 -11.40
N ALA A 44 -12.88 -8.99 -11.70
CA ALA A 44 -13.38 -7.63 -11.54
C ALA A 44 -13.31 -7.16 -10.07
N LEU A 45 -13.69 -8.03 -9.13
CA LEU A 45 -13.57 -7.77 -7.68
C LEU A 45 -12.11 -7.53 -7.25
N LYS A 46 -11.16 -8.33 -7.74
CA LYS A 46 -9.73 -8.11 -7.49
C LYS A 46 -9.25 -6.78 -8.07
N TYR A 47 -9.65 -6.47 -9.29
CA TYR A 47 -9.29 -5.23 -9.96
C TYR A 47 -9.77 -4.00 -9.17
N VAL A 48 -11.05 -3.98 -8.79
CA VAL A 48 -11.64 -2.89 -7.99
C VAL A 48 -10.90 -2.72 -6.66
N ARG A 49 -10.55 -3.82 -6.00
CA ARG A 49 -9.79 -3.79 -4.74
C ARG A 49 -8.39 -3.19 -4.91
N LEU A 50 -7.69 -3.53 -5.99
CA LEU A 50 -6.37 -2.96 -6.30
C LEU A 50 -6.48 -1.47 -6.64
N ALA A 51 -7.42 -1.10 -7.51
CA ALA A 51 -7.67 0.30 -7.86
C ALA A 51 -8.01 1.15 -6.63
N ASN A 52 -8.81 0.62 -5.71
CA ASN A 52 -9.16 1.30 -4.45
C ASN A 52 -7.98 1.38 -3.46
N ARG A 53 -7.04 0.43 -3.49
CA ARG A 53 -5.81 0.49 -2.70
C ARG A 53 -4.88 1.60 -3.22
N ASP A 54 -4.71 1.70 -4.53
CA ASP A 54 -3.86 2.71 -5.16
C ASP A 54 -4.34 4.13 -4.82
N LEU A 55 -5.65 4.36 -4.84
CA LEU A 55 -6.27 5.62 -4.41
C LEU A 55 -5.99 5.95 -2.94
N LYS A 56 -6.05 4.96 -2.04
CA LYS A 56 -5.75 5.16 -0.62
C LYS A 56 -4.27 5.48 -0.39
N SER A 57 -3.35 4.85 -1.14
CA SER A 57 -1.93 5.20 -1.06
C SER A 57 -1.64 6.58 -1.63
N GLU A 58 -2.30 6.98 -2.71
CA GLU A 58 -2.11 8.30 -3.32
C GLU A 58 -2.61 9.43 -2.38
N GLN A 59 -3.72 9.21 -1.68
CA GLN A 59 -4.22 10.13 -0.66
C GLN A 59 -3.22 10.30 0.50
N LYS A 60 -2.66 9.19 1.00
CA LYS A 60 -1.61 9.25 2.03
C LYS A 60 -0.37 9.96 1.53
N PHE A 61 0.00 9.77 0.27
CA PHE A 61 1.15 10.43 -0.33
C PHE A 61 0.95 11.94 -0.41
N LYS A 62 -0.23 12.41 -0.84
CA LYS A 62 -0.58 13.85 -0.86
C LYS A 62 -0.58 14.47 0.53
N GLU A 63 -1.07 13.76 1.54
CA GLU A 63 -1.02 14.22 2.93
C GLU A 63 0.43 14.41 3.43
N ILE A 64 1.32 13.47 3.08
CA ILE A 64 2.75 13.57 3.39
C ILE A 64 3.37 14.76 2.66
N GLU A 65 3.06 14.96 1.37
CA GLU A 65 3.56 16.10 0.60
C GLU A 65 3.11 17.44 1.19
N GLU A 66 1.84 17.60 1.56
CA GLU A 66 1.34 18.81 2.23
C GLU A 66 2.06 19.04 3.57
N ARG A 67 2.27 18.00 4.35
CA ARG A 67 3.01 18.09 5.62
C ARG A 67 4.46 18.53 5.39
N LEU A 68 5.13 17.97 4.39
CA LEU A 68 6.51 18.34 4.03
C LEU A 68 6.59 19.76 3.49
N LYS A 69 5.58 20.23 2.74
CA LYS A 69 5.48 21.61 2.28
C LYS A 69 5.35 22.57 3.46
N LYS A 70 4.45 22.28 4.41
CA LYS A 70 4.29 23.05 5.65
C LYS A 70 5.58 23.11 6.47
N LEU A 71 6.33 22.01 6.55
CA LEU A 71 7.62 21.98 7.26
C LEU A 71 8.72 22.77 6.54
N ARG A 72 8.68 22.87 5.21
CA ARG A 72 9.61 23.71 4.43
C ARG A 72 9.27 25.20 4.51
N GLU A 73 7.99 25.53 4.62
CA GLU A 73 7.50 26.92 4.77
C GLU A 73 7.57 27.40 6.22
N ALA A 74 7.51 26.47 7.18
CA ALA A 74 7.81 26.78 8.57
C ALA A 74 9.26 27.26 8.65
N ASP A 75 9.45 28.49 9.10
CA ASP A 75 10.76 29.11 9.32
C ASP A 75 11.41 28.39 10.52
N ILE A 76 11.97 27.20 10.27
CA ILE A 76 12.66 26.41 11.28
C ILE A 76 13.97 27.17 11.55
N PRO A 77 14.20 27.68 12.77
CA PRO A 77 15.43 28.38 13.06
C PRO A 77 16.59 27.41 12.85
N MET A 78 17.44 27.74 11.87
CA MET A 78 18.62 26.95 11.55
C MET A 78 19.59 27.07 12.73
N VAL A 79 19.53 26.12 13.65
CA VAL A 79 20.41 26.12 14.82
C VAL A 79 21.78 25.64 14.35
N SER A 80 22.78 26.51 14.40
CA SER A 80 24.16 26.11 14.14
C SER A 80 24.58 25.10 15.23
N PRO A 81 25.29 24.01 14.86
CA PRO A 81 25.89 23.15 15.86
C PRO A 81 26.80 23.97 16.77
N PRO A 82 26.89 23.63 18.07
CA PRO A 82 27.75 24.35 19.01
C PRO A 82 29.19 24.39 18.48
N SER A 83 29.83 25.55 18.56
CA SER A 83 31.26 25.67 18.25
C SER A 83 32.03 24.74 19.18
N SER A 84 32.93 23.94 18.60
CA SER A 84 33.77 23.01 19.33
C SER A 84 34.89 23.77 20.04
N ASP A 85 34.54 24.63 21.00
CA ASP A 85 35.48 25.22 21.94
C ASP A 85 35.62 24.25 23.12
N TYR A 86 36.10 23.04 22.84
CA TYR A 86 36.57 22.15 23.88
C TYR A 86 37.98 22.61 24.25
N GLU A 87 38.09 23.51 25.23
CA GLU A 87 39.35 23.67 25.95
C GLU A 87 39.64 22.34 26.67
N CYS A 88 40.61 21.61 26.14
CA CYS A 88 41.13 20.40 26.75
C CYS A 88 42.04 20.87 27.90
N GLU A 89 41.48 21.04 29.10
CA GLU A 89 42.30 21.19 30.30
C GLU A 89 43.06 19.87 30.53
N ASP A 90 44.40 19.99 30.62
CA ASP A 90 45.38 18.91 30.77
C ASP A 90 45.18 18.03 32.02
#